data_AF-A0A1S9CTK1-F1
#
_entry.id   AF-A0A1S9CTK1-F1
#
_cell.length_a   1.000
_cell.length_b   1.000
_cell.length_c   1.000
_cell.angle_alpha   90.00
_cell.angle_beta   90.00
_cell.angle_gamma   90.00
#
_symmetry.space_group_name_H-M   'P 1'
#
loop_
_entity.id
_entity.type
_entity.pdbx_description
1 polymer ?
#
loop_
_entity_poly.entity_id
_entity_poly.type
_entity_poly.pdbx_seq_one_letter_code
_entity_poly.pdbx_strand_id
1 'polypeptide(L)'
;MLGTKIGCGMLIMPIEGAEVDFEKIAKIIDKHIPKGTVRDTIKVDFSDSLSRLACQNFDKDKALRSIGTLGEWQFIAIATDVTDRIFLLVYSDARSLAKQVGEFYINSSEYLEGEQMLNYFKDIGILQTYAELNRTVIANTIIDKIGAKRCSSKSIRYNYINIKDMTLHLGDIPEEFGFNILKKYD
;
A
#
# COMPACT_ATOMS: atom_id res chain seq x y z
N MET A 1 16.93 7.99 9.12
CA MET A 1 15.59 7.50 9.51
C MET A 1 14.85 7.00 8.28
N LEU A 2 13.94 6.03 8.43
CA LEU A 2 13.12 5.53 7.32
C LEU A 2 12.56 6.71 6.51
N GLY A 3 12.96 6.79 5.24
CA GLY A 3 12.49 7.81 4.32
C GLY A 3 11.00 7.63 3.99
N THR A 4 10.54 8.43 3.04
CA THR A 4 9.15 8.58 2.55
C THR A 4 8.41 7.31 2.10
N LYS A 5 8.99 6.11 2.24
CA LYS A 5 8.50 4.81 1.75
C LYS A 5 8.09 3.82 2.85
N ILE A 6 7.77 4.29 4.06
CA ILE A 6 7.29 3.43 5.15
C ILE A 6 6.02 2.67 4.73
N GLY A 7 5.98 1.37 5.02
CA GLY A 7 4.84 0.51 4.71
C GLY A 7 4.75 0.11 3.23
N CYS A 8 5.76 0.47 2.43
CA CYS A 8 5.89 0.00 1.05
C CYS A 8 5.92 -1.53 1.02
N GLY A 9 5.11 -2.09 0.13
CA GLY A 9 4.87 -3.51 0.07
C GLY A 9 4.10 -3.90 -1.18
N MET A 10 3.89 -5.20 -1.31
CA MET A 10 3.08 -5.78 -2.38
C MET A 10 1.97 -6.62 -1.79
N LEU A 11 0.78 -6.50 -2.36
CA LEU A 11 -0.33 -7.40 -2.11
C LEU A 11 -0.46 -8.35 -3.28
N ILE A 12 -0.61 -9.64 -2.97
CA ILE A 12 -0.79 -10.74 -3.91
C ILE A 12 -2.20 -11.29 -3.69
N MET A 13 -3.01 -11.31 -4.73
CA MET A 13 -4.39 -11.81 -4.69
C MET A 13 -4.66 -12.73 -5.89
N PRO A 14 -5.11 -13.98 -5.68
CA PRO A 14 -5.51 -14.84 -6.79
C PRO A 14 -6.66 -14.24 -7.61
N ILE A 15 -6.65 -14.47 -8.92
CA ILE A 15 -7.81 -14.19 -9.78
C ILE A 15 -8.49 -15.53 -10.06
N GLU A 16 -9.67 -15.74 -9.46
CA GLU A 16 -10.45 -16.97 -9.60
C GLU A 16 -11.84 -16.70 -10.16
N GLY A 17 -12.37 -17.63 -10.97
CA GLY A 17 -13.74 -17.58 -11.45
C GLY A 17 -14.03 -16.51 -12.50
N ALA A 18 -13.00 -15.88 -13.08
CA ALA A 18 -13.11 -14.95 -14.19
C ALA A 18 -11.98 -15.15 -15.20
N GLU A 19 -12.27 -14.90 -16.48
CA GLU A 19 -11.27 -14.86 -17.53
C GLU A 19 -10.46 -13.56 -17.48
N VAL A 20 -9.16 -13.67 -17.72
CA VAL A 20 -8.22 -12.54 -17.67
C VAL A 20 -8.11 -11.90 -19.04
N ASP A 21 -8.74 -10.75 -19.19
CA ASP A 21 -8.63 -9.87 -20.35
C ASP A 21 -7.80 -8.63 -19.96
N PHE A 22 -6.59 -8.53 -20.51
CA PHE A 22 -5.66 -7.45 -20.19
C PHE A 22 -6.16 -6.07 -20.61
N GLU A 23 -6.88 -5.96 -21.74
CA GLU A 23 -7.41 -4.67 -22.20
C GLU A 23 -8.56 -4.21 -21.31
N LYS A 24 -9.44 -5.14 -20.94
CA LYS A 24 -10.54 -4.86 -20.00
C LYS A 24 -9.99 -4.45 -18.64
N ILE A 25 -8.98 -5.14 -18.13
CA ILE A 25 -8.30 -4.81 -16.88
C ILE A 25 -7.66 -3.42 -16.96
N ALA A 26 -6.95 -3.11 -18.05
CA ALA A 26 -6.35 -1.78 -18.25
C ALA A 26 -7.40 -0.66 -18.16
N LYS A 27 -8.54 -0.82 -18.86
CA LYS A 27 -9.66 0.13 -18.81
C LYS A 27 -10.27 0.26 -17.41
N ILE A 28 -10.37 -0.84 -16.67
CA ILE A 28 -10.84 -0.84 -15.28
C ILE A 28 -9.88 -0.07 -14.38
N ILE A 29 -8.58 -0.32 -14.50
CA ILE A 29 -7.54 0.35 -13.70
C ILE A 29 -7.59 1.86 -13.97
N ASP A 30 -7.52 2.26 -15.24
CA ASP A 30 -7.54 3.66 -15.66
C ASP A 30 -8.79 4.40 -15.15
N LYS A 31 -9.95 3.75 -15.25
CA LYS A 31 -11.22 4.34 -14.83
C LYS A 31 -11.41 4.40 -13.31
N HIS A 32 -10.88 3.42 -12.56
CA HIS A 32 -11.29 3.21 -11.17
C HIS A 32 -10.17 3.40 -10.14
N ILE A 33 -8.91 3.43 -10.55
CA ILE A 33 -7.75 3.57 -9.65
C ILE A 33 -7.02 4.87 -9.98
N PRO A 34 -7.30 5.97 -9.26
CA PRO A 34 -6.58 7.23 -9.46
C PRO A 34 -5.08 7.06 -9.25
N LYS A 35 -4.30 7.76 -10.09
CA LYS A 35 -2.84 7.83 -10.02
C LYS A 35 -2.39 9.28 -9.86
N GLY A 36 -1.53 9.54 -8.88
CA GLY A 36 -0.98 10.87 -8.61
C GLY A 36 -1.97 11.87 -7.99
N THR A 37 -3.25 11.50 -7.87
CA THR A 37 -4.34 12.31 -7.31
C THR A 37 -5.09 11.52 -6.23
N VAL A 38 -5.99 12.19 -5.51
CA VAL A 38 -6.88 11.56 -4.53
C VAL A 38 -8.26 11.29 -5.14
N ARG A 39 -9.06 10.44 -4.49
CA ARG A 39 -10.46 10.23 -4.90
C ARG A 39 -11.33 11.45 -4.61
N ASP A 40 -12.47 11.56 -5.27
CA ASP A 40 -13.50 12.54 -4.92
C ASP A 40 -14.21 12.21 -3.60
N THR A 41 -14.33 10.92 -3.28
CA THR A 41 -15.03 10.41 -2.10
C THR A 41 -14.17 9.47 -1.27
N ILE A 42 -14.37 9.48 0.05
CA ILE A 42 -13.75 8.53 0.98
C ILE A 42 -14.31 7.12 0.71
N LYS A 43 -13.42 6.17 0.40
CA LYS A 43 -13.76 4.77 0.10
C LYS A 43 -13.86 3.90 1.35
N VAL A 44 -13.01 4.17 2.34
CA VAL A 44 -12.93 3.47 3.62
C VAL A 44 -12.63 4.50 4.70
N ASP A 45 -13.35 4.43 5.81
CA ASP A 45 -13.07 5.26 6.97
C ASP A 45 -11.86 4.69 7.74
N PHE A 46 -10.86 5.56 7.95
CA PHE A 46 -9.67 5.28 8.74
C PHE A 46 -9.39 6.42 9.74
N SER A 47 -10.38 7.27 10.00
CA SER A 47 -10.27 8.51 10.77
C SER A 47 -9.81 8.26 12.21
N ASP A 48 -10.34 7.23 12.87
CA ASP A 48 -9.97 6.81 14.22
C ASP A 48 -8.49 6.41 14.35
N SER A 49 -7.91 5.80 13.32
CA SER A 49 -6.50 5.44 13.31
C SER A 49 -5.64 6.67 13.04
N LEU A 50 -6.07 7.53 12.12
CA LEU A 50 -5.39 8.81 11.82
C LEU A 50 -5.37 9.75 13.04
N SER A 51 -6.43 9.76 13.85
CA SER A 51 -6.49 10.60 15.05
C SER A 51 -5.52 10.15 16.15
N ARG A 52 -5.04 8.89 16.11
CA ARG A 52 -4.09 8.32 17.07
C ARG A 52 -2.62 8.57 16.72
N LEU A 53 -2.33 9.10 15.53
CA LEU A 53 -0.96 9.47 15.14
C LEU A 53 -0.42 10.53 16.11
N ALA A 54 0.86 10.47 16.47
CA ALA A 54 1.51 11.55 17.20
C ALA A 54 1.80 12.73 16.25
N CYS A 55 2.17 12.46 15.00
CA CYS A 55 2.18 13.48 13.95
C CYS A 55 0.74 13.89 13.63
N GLN A 56 0.34 15.12 13.97
CA GLN A 56 -0.98 15.68 13.65
C GLN A 56 -0.95 16.72 12.51
N ASN A 57 0.24 17.13 12.06
CA ASN A 57 0.40 18.14 11.00
C ASN A 57 0.32 17.50 9.61
N PHE A 58 -0.86 17.00 9.25
CA PHE A 58 -1.15 16.44 7.94
C PHE A 58 -2.61 16.68 7.55
N ASP A 59 -2.90 16.68 6.26
CA ASP A 59 -4.26 16.81 5.74
C ASP A 59 -5.01 15.47 5.88
N LYS A 60 -5.92 15.41 6.86
CA LYS A 60 -6.73 14.22 7.19
C LYS A 60 -7.70 13.85 6.06
N ASP A 61 -8.34 14.82 5.41
CA ASP A 61 -9.26 14.57 4.30
C ASP A 61 -8.50 13.97 3.11
N LYS A 62 -7.38 14.60 2.75
CA LYS A 62 -6.50 14.10 1.70
C LYS A 62 -5.99 12.70 2.01
N ALA A 63 -5.62 12.40 3.26
CA ALA A 63 -5.22 11.06 3.67
C ALA A 63 -6.35 10.05 3.46
N LEU A 64 -7.57 10.32 3.95
CA LEU A 64 -8.70 9.41 3.77
C LEU A 64 -9.05 9.17 2.30
N ARG A 65 -9.02 10.23 1.48
CA ARG A 65 -9.29 10.16 0.03
C ARG A 65 -8.15 9.56 -0.79
N SER A 66 -6.96 9.45 -0.21
CA SER A 66 -5.81 8.78 -0.84
C SER A 66 -5.93 7.25 -0.76
N ILE A 67 -6.81 6.69 0.05
CA ILE A 67 -7.01 5.24 0.13
C ILE A 67 -7.59 4.70 -1.18
N GLY A 68 -6.99 3.62 -1.67
CA GLY A 68 -7.28 2.98 -2.95
C GLY A 68 -6.55 3.58 -4.15
N THR A 69 -5.54 4.43 -3.97
CA THR A 69 -4.87 5.17 -5.06
C THR A 69 -3.44 4.69 -5.27
N LEU A 70 -2.92 4.91 -6.48
CA LEU A 70 -1.50 4.76 -6.80
C LEU A 70 -0.82 6.13 -6.82
N GLY A 71 0.49 6.12 -6.64
CA GLY A 71 1.33 7.29 -6.87
C GLY A 71 2.50 6.98 -7.77
N GLU A 72 3.46 7.86 -7.71
CA GLU A 72 4.65 7.78 -8.53
C GLU A 72 5.44 6.51 -8.17
N TRP A 73 5.84 5.76 -9.21
CA TRP A 73 6.62 4.51 -9.09
C TRP A 73 5.88 3.33 -8.46
N GLN A 74 4.56 3.43 -8.30
CA GLN A 74 3.69 2.34 -7.86
C GLN A 74 3.05 1.68 -9.09
N PHE A 75 2.68 0.41 -8.98
CA PHE A 75 2.15 -0.32 -10.13
C PHE A 75 1.18 -1.43 -9.73
N ILE A 76 0.41 -1.87 -10.72
CA ILE A 76 -0.37 -3.10 -10.68
C ILE A 76 0.21 -4.07 -11.71
N ALA A 77 0.23 -5.36 -11.43
CA ALA A 77 0.63 -6.36 -12.41
C ALA A 77 -0.27 -7.59 -12.36
N ILE A 78 -0.40 -8.27 -13.49
CA ILE A 78 -0.90 -9.63 -13.57
C ILE A 78 0.30 -10.55 -13.72
N ALA A 79 0.34 -11.62 -12.94
CA ALA A 79 1.43 -12.58 -12.93
C ALA A 79 0.94 -14.01 -12.74
N THR A 80 1.77 -14.98 -13.07
CA THR A 80 1.54 -16.40 -12.75
C THR A 80 2.54 -16.94 -11.75
N ASP A 81 2.13 -17.90 -10.92
CA ASP A 81 3.07 -18.71 -10.15
C ASP A 81 3.62 -19.87 -11.01
N VAL A 82 4.48 -20.71 -10.41
CA VAL A 82 5.05 -21.90 -11.05
C VAL A 82 4.02 -22.99 -11.41
N THR A 83 2.76 -22.82 -11.02
CA THR A 83 1.64 -23.73 -11.32
C THR A 83 0.66 -23.12 -12.32
N ASP A 84 1.05 -22.03 -13.00
CA ASP A 84 0.22 -21.26 -13.95
C ASP A 84 -1.06 -20.66 -13.35
N ARG A 85 -1.16 -20.57 -12.01
CA ARG A 85 -2.26 -19.84 -11.37
C ARG A 85 -2.04 -18.34 -11.53
N ILE A 86 -3.10 -17.60 -11.82
CA ILE A 86 -3.03 -16.17 -12.12
C ILE A 86 -3.29 -15.32 -10.86
N PHE A 87 -2.48 -14.29 -10.69
CA PHE A 87 -2.52 -13.38 -9.56
C PHE A 87 -2.54 -11.92 -10.00
N LEU A 88 -3.27 -11.12 -9.24
CA LEU A 88 -3.19 -9.67 -9.20
C LEU A 88 -2.14 -9.27 -8.16
N LEU A 89 -1.15 -8.51 -8.60
CA LEU A 89 -0.11 -7.90 -7.78
C LEU A 89 -0.38 -6.40 -7.66
N VAL A 90 -0.41 -5.87 -6.44
CA VAL A 90 -0.54 -4.43 -6.20
C VAL A 90 0.64 -3.96 -5.37
N TYR A 91 1.51 -3.15 -5.97
CA TYR A 91 2.66 -2.54 -5.30
C TYR A 91 2.36 -1.09 -4.92
N SER A 92 2.35 -0.79 -3.63
CA SER A 92 2.06 0.55 -3.10
C SER A 92 2.56 0.71 -1.66
N ASP A 93 2.59 1.97 -1.19
CA ASP A 93 2.92 2.38 0.18
C ASP A 93 1.77 3.16 0.86
N ALA A 94 2.09 3.86 1.96
CA ALA A 94 1.16 4.69 2.72
C ALA A 94 0.91 6.09 2.11
N ARG A 95 1.22 6.29 0.83
CA ARG A 95 1.00 7.53 0.06
C ARG A 95 1.71 8.72 0.72
N SER A 96 1.20 9.94 0.46
CA SER A 96 1.76 11.17 1.04
C SER A 96 1.78 11.20 2.58
N LEU A 97 1.00 10.36 3.26
CA LEU A 97 0.97 10.27 4.72
C LEU A 97 2.31 9.75 5.27
N ALA A 98 2.92 8.73 4.63
CA ALA A 98 4.24 8.23 5.06
C ALA A 98 5.30 9.33 4.99
N LYS A 99 5.30 10.14 3.93
CA LYS A 99 6.21 11.27 3.78
C LYS A 99 6.02 12.29 4.90
N GLN A 100 4.80 12.74 5.14
CA GLN A 100 4.50 13.76 6.17
C GLN A 100 4.87 13.29 7.58
N VAL A 101 4.56 12.04 7.92
CA VAL A 101 4.95 11.46 9.22
C VAL A 101 6.47 11.28 9.32
N GLY A 102 7.14 10.83 8.25
CA GLY A 102 8.59 10.72 8.23
C GLY A 102 9.29 12.08 8.43
N GLU A 103 8.82 13.11 7.71
CA GLU A 103 9.32 14.49 7.83
C GLU A 103 9.07 15.07 9.22
N PHE A 104 7.93 14.77 9.85
CA PHE A 104 7.65 15.19 11.22
C PHE A 104 8.74 14.72 12.19
N TYR A 105 9.11 13.44 12.15
CA TYR A 105 10.11 12.93 13.08
C TYR A 105 11.54 13.35 12.72
N ILE A 106 11.86 13.47 11.43
CA ILE A 106 13.18 13.97 10.98
C ILE A 106 13.39 15.42 11.44
N ASN A 107 12.34 16.24 11.38
CA ASN A 107 12.44 17.65 11.76
C ASN A 107 12.27 17.88 13.27
N SER A 108 11.70 16.93 14.02
CA SER A 108 11.47 17.09 15.46
C SER A 108 12.69 16.80 16.33
N SER A 109 13.62 15.95 15.87
CA SER A 109 14.80 15.59 16.64
C SER A 109 15.88 14.95 15.77
N GLU A 110 17.15 15.18 16.13
CA GLU A 110 18.30 14.46 15.56
C GLU A 110 18.34 12.99 16.03
N TYR A 111 17.77 12.70 17.22
CA TYR A 111 17.69 11.36 17.82
C TYR A 111 16.32 11.12 18.48
N LEU A 112 15.69 9.98 18.20
CA LEU A 112 14.45 9.58 18.86
C LEU A 112 14.75 8.70 20.07
N GLU A 113 14.34 9.12 21.26
CA GLU A 113 14.47 8.35 22.50
C GLU A 113 13.21 8.48 23.37
N GLY A 114 13.06 7.58 24.35
CA GLY A 114 11.96 7.60 25.31
C GLY A 114 10.58 7.65 24.66
N GLU A 115 9.75 8.61 25.07
CA GLU A 115 8.39 8.79 24.57
C GLU A 115 8.33 9.08 23.06
N GLN A 116 9.29 9.84 22.52
CA GLN A 116 9.31 10.15 21.09
C GLN A 116 9.56 8.90 20.24
N MET A 117 10.40 7.99 20.74
CA MET A 117 10.64 6.69 20.10
C MET A 117 9.38 5.81 20.14
N LEU A 118 8.65 5.80 21.25
CA LEU A 118 7.37 5.06 21.35
C LEU A 118 6.31 5.61 20.39
N ASN A 119 6.19 6.94 20.31
CA ASN A 119 5.30 7.61 19.37
C ASN A 119 5.66 7.27 17.92
N TYR A 120 6.96 7.28 17.59
CA TYR A 120 7.43 6.86 16.28
C TYR A 120 7.00 5.44 15.94
N PHE A 121 7.23 4.45 16.80
CA PHE A 121 6.82 3.08 16.52
C PHE A 121 5.31 2.91 16.37
N LYS A 122 4.52 3.64 17.17
CA LYS A 122 3.06 3.67 17.06
C LYS A 122 2.62 4.21 15.70
N ASP A 123 3.21 5.32 15.27
CA ASP A 123 2.88 5.95 13.99
C ASP A 123 3.28 5.08 12.80
N ILE A 124 4.45 4.44 12.86
CA ILE A 124 4.89 3.45 11.86
C ILE A 124 3.90 2.28 11.78
N GLY A 125 3.40 1.79 12.93
CA GLY A 125 2.36 0.77 12.96
C GLY A 125 1.11 1.18 12.19
N ILE A 126 0.62 2.40 12.43
CA ILE A 126 -0.55 2.96 11.74
C ILE A 126 -0.29 3.12 10.23
N LEU A 127 0.89 3.62 9.83
CA LEU A 127 1.28 3.75 8.43
C LEU A 127 1.33 2.39 7.71
N GLN A 128 1.83 1.36 8.38
CA GLN A 128 1.88 0.00 7.82
C GLN A 128 0.47 -0.55 7.58
N THR A 129 -0.45 -0.34 8.53
CA THR A 129 -1.87 -0.71 8.36
C THR A 129 -2.52 0.10 7.24
N TYR A 130 -2.26 1.41 7.17
CA TYR A 130 -2.78 2.27 6.12
C TYR A 130 -2.32 1.80 4.72
N ALA A 131 -1.03 1.47 4.56
CA ALA A 131 -0.48 1.02 3.28
C ALA A 131 -1.11 -0.32 2.83
N GLU A 132 -1.33 -1.24 3.76
CA GLU A 132 -2.00 -2.51 3.50
C GLU A 132 -3.47 -2.33 3.14
N LEU A 133 -4.16 -1.42 3.82
CA LEU A 133 -5.54 -1.04 3.48
C LEU A 133 -5.61 -0.43 2.08
N ASN A 134 -4.67 0.45 1.72
CA ASN A 134 -4.59 1.04 0.38
C ASN A 134 -4.52 -0.04 -0.71
N ARG A 135 -3.59 -1.00 -0.57
CA ARG A 135 -3.43 -2.12 -1.51
C ARG A 135 -4.67 -3.00 -1.57
N THR A 136 -5.28 -3.29 -0.43
CA THR A 136 -6.50 -4.11 -0.34
C THR A 136 -7.67 -3.45 -1.06
N VAL A 137 -7.85 -2.13 -0.91
CA VAL A 137 -8.92 -1.40 -1.60
C VAL A 137 -8.70 -1.37 -3.11
N ILE A 138 -7.45 -1.21 -3.58
CA ILE A 138 -7.11 -1.30 -5.01
C ILE A 138 -7.47 -2.69 -5.54
N ALA A 139 -6.95 -3.74 -4.88
CA ALA A 139 -7.13 -5.12 -5.32
C ALA A 139 -8.60 -5.52 -5.39
N ASN A 140 -9.36 -5.28 -4.31
CA ASN A 140 -10.79 -5.58 -4.27
C ASN A 140 -11.57 -4.81 -5.33
N THR A 141 -11.23 -3.53 -5.56
CA THR A 141 -11.89 -2.74 -6.61
C THR A 141 -11.70 -3.36 -7.99
N ILE A 142 -10.51 -3.91 -8.28
CA ILE A 142 -10.23 -4.56 -9.57
C ILE A 142 -10.94 -5.92 -9.65
N ILE A 143 -10.80 -6.78 -8.63
CA ILE A 143 -11.44 -8.10 -8.56
C ILE A 143 -12.96 -8.00 -8.75
N ASP A 144 -13.60 -7.09 -8.03
CA ASP A 144 -15.05 -6.90 -8.13
C ASP A 144 -15.46 -6.44 -9.55
N LYS A 145 -14.66 -5.59 -10.21
CA LYS A 145 -14.98 -5.04 -11.53
C LYS A 145 -14.71 -5.99 -12.68
N ILE A 146 -13.75 -6.90 -12.55
CA ILE A 146 -13.52 -7.96 -13.54
C ILE A 146 -14.53 -9.10 -13.38
N GLY A 147 -15.24 -9.18 -12.25
CA GLY A 147 -16.21 -10.23 -11.94
C GLY A 147 -15.57 -11.49 -11.36
N ALA A 148 -14.37 -11.37 -10.80
CA ALA A 148 -13.68 -12.49 -10.15
C ALA A 148 -14.22 -12.72 -8.73
N LYS A 149 -14.02 -13.93 -8.22
CA LYS A 149 -14.35 -14.28 -6.85
C LYS A 149 -13.40 -13.57 -5.88
N ARG A 150 -13.94 -13.04 -4.78
CA ARG A 150 -13.10 -12.56 -3.68
C ARG A 150 -12.41 -13.72 -2.97
N CYS A 151 -11.09 -13.72 -3.03
CA CYS A 151 -10.23 -14.70 -2.38
C CYS A 151 -9.38 -14.03 -1.29
N SER A 152 -8.76 -14.86 -0.45
CA SER A 152 -7.77 -14.35 0.50
C SER A 152 -6.56 -13.78 -0.25
N SER A 153 -6.01 -12.69 0.27
CA SER A 153 -4.79 -12.07 -0.24
C SER A 153 -3.66 -12.17 0.76
N LYS A 154 -2.43 -12.12 0.27
CA LYS A 154 -1.21 -12.04 1.09
C LYS A 154 -0.54 -10.69 0.87
N SER A 155 -0.29 -9.94 1.94
CA SER A 155 0.52 -8.73 1.88
C SER A 155 1.95 -9.03 2.34
N ILE A 156 2.92 -8.54 1.58
CA ILE A 156 4.35 -8.57 1.89
C ILE A 156 4.82 -7.14 2.06
N ARG A 157 5.60 -6.88 3.11
CA ARG A 157 6.17 -5.56 3.40
C ARG A 157 7.66 -5.61 3.06
N TYR A 158 8.15 -4.60 2.34
CA TYR A 158 9.58 -4.47 2.02
C TYR A 158 10.27 -3.50 2.96
N ASN A 159 9.62 -2.35 3.21
CA ASN A 159 10.13 -1.34 4.13
C ASN A 159 9.22 -1.27 5.36
N TYR A 160 9.66 -1.88 6.45
CA TYR A 160 8.88 -1.99 7.67
C TYR A 160 9.76 -2.05 8.92
N ILE A 161 9.15 -1.71 10.06
CA ILE A 161 9.71 -1.99 11.36
C ILE A 161 8.94 -3.16 11.96
N ASN A 162 9.68 -4.17 12.39
CA ASN A 162 9.11 -5.20 13.23
C ASN A 162 9.11 -4.69 14.68
N ILE A 163 7.93 -4.31 15.16
CA ILE A 163 7.76 -3.70 16.49
C ILE A 163 8.03 -4.73 17.60
N LYS A 164 7.97 -6.04 17.33
CA LYS A 164 8.16 -7.07 18.37
C LYS A 164 9.61 -7.22 18.79
N ASP A 165 10.54 -7.14 17.84
CA ASP A 165 11.98 -7.30 18.06
C ASP A 165 12.76 -6.02 17.79
N MET A 166 12.06 -4.93 17.44
CA MET A 166 12.60 -3.60 17.22
C MET A 166 13.59 -3.55 16.05
N THR A 167 13.41 -4.43 15.05
CA THR A 167 14.28 -4.49 13.88
C THR A 167 13.74 -3.67 12.71
N LEU A 168 14.67 -3.02 12.00
CA LEU A 168 14.40 -2.28 10.78
C LEU A 168 14.69 -3.19 9.57
N HIS A 169 13.69 -3.35 8.71
CA HIS A 169 13.84 -4.03 7.42
C HIS A 169 13.73 -3.00 6.29
N LEU A 170 14.81 -2.90 5.52
CA LEU A 170 14.87 -2.17 4.26
C LEU A 170 15.02 -3.20 3.16
N GLY A 171 13.99 -3.33 2.33
CA GLY A 171 13.94 -4.28 1.25
C GLY A 171 13.68 -3.58 -0.06
N ASP A 172 14.37 -4.03 -1.10
CA ASP A 172 13.98 -3.75 -2.48
C ASP A 172 12.81 -4.66 -2.87
N ILE A 173 12.20 -4.41 -4.01
CA ILE A 173 11.26 -5.38 -4.61
C ILE A 173 12.12 -6.53 -5.13
N PRO A 174 12.02 -7.77 -4.61
CA PRO A 174 12.68 -8.91 -5.21
C PRO A 174 12.45 -8.95 -6.72
N GLU A 175 13.55 -8.99 -7.49
CA GLU A 175 13.50 -9.16 -8.95
C GLU A 175 12.84 -10.50 -9.32
N GLU A 176 12.99 -11.51 -8.46
CA GLU A 176 12.41 -12.83 -8.63
C GLU A 176 11.42 -13.12 -7.50
N PHE A 177 10.16 -12.74 -7.71
CA PHE A 177 9.11 -12.94 -6.73
C PHE A 177 8.55 -14.38 -6.70
N GLY A 178 9.19 -15.30 -7.43
CA GLY A 178 8.60 -16.61 -7.77
C GLY A 178 7.35 -16.48 -8.65
N PHE A 179 7.12 -15.29 -9.22
CA PHE A 179 6.03 -14.99 -10.13
C PHE A 179 6.59 -14.57 -11.48
N ASN A 180 5.97 -15.06 -12.56
CA ASN A 180 6.22 -14.60 -13.92
C ASN A 180 5.25 -13.47 -14.28
N ILE A 181 5.74 -12.27 -14.52
CA ILE A 181 4.89 -11.11 -14.84
C ILE A 181 4.37 -11.24 -16.28
N LEU A 182 3.04 -11.35 -16.42
CA LEU A 182 2.37 -11.39 -17.72
C LEU A 182 2.12 -9.97 -18.27
N LYS A 183 1.70 -9.05 -17.40
CA LYS A 183 1.42 -7.66 -17.77
C LYS A 183 1.61 -6.73 -16.58
N LYS A 184 2.28 -5.60 -16.78
CA LYS A 184 2.44 -4.52 -15.80
C LYS A 184 1.67 -3.27 -16.25
N TYR A 185 1.09 -2.57 -15.28
CA TYR A 185 0.39 -1.29 -15.43
C TYR A 185 1.03 -0.31 -14.45
N ASP A 186 1.79 0.66 -14.98
CA ASP A 186 2.47 1.69 -14.20
C ASP A 186 1.59 2.90 -13.97
#